data_AF-W7BAA3-F1
#
_entry.id   AF-W7BAA3-F1
#
_cell.length_a   1.000
_cell.length_b   1.000
_cell.length_c   1.000
_cell.angle_alpha   90.00
_cell.angle_beta   90.00
_cell.angle_gamma   90.00
#
_symmetry.space_group_name_H-M   'P 1'
#
loop_
_entity.id
_entity.type
_entity.pdbx_description
1 polymer ?
#
loop_
_entity_poly.entity_id
_entity_poly.type
_entity_poly.pdbx_seq_one_letter_code
_entity_poly.pdbx_strand_id
1 'polypeptide(L)'
;MAEREVLYKGLANVKTESKAAPGKLYLTSDSIIHQPNEAFDDKIEIKLEEIARFSGKKTKFFGLAVLANLIEIELNDGTVYQFVVNRQKKWLGAISKQLGERSK
;
A
#
# COMPACT_ATOMS: atom_id res chain seq x y z
N MET A 1 17.80 8.47 -12.78
CA MET A 1 17.26 7.93 -11.52
C MET A 1 17.53 6.44 -11.55
N ALA A 2 18.19 5.86 -10.55
CA ALA A 2 18.46 4.42 -10.55
C ALA A 2 17.14 3.65 -10.66
N GLU A 3 17.11 2.62 -11.52
CA GLU A 3 15.97 1.71 -11.63
C GLU A 3 15.87 0.95 -10.30
N ARG A 4 14.93 1.36 -9.44
CA ARG A 4 14.69 0.67 -8.17
C ARG A 4 14.12 -0.71 -8.47
N GLU A 5 14.72 -1.76 -7.90
CA GLU A 5 14.20 -3.11 -8.06
C GLU A 5 12.79 -3.21 -7.46
N VAL A 6 11.84 -3.67 -8.28
CA VAL A 6 10.46 -3.90 -7.85
C VAL A 6 10.33 -5.33 -7.33
N LEU A 7 10.21 -5.45 -6.01
CA LEU A 7 10.08 -6.72 -5.30
C LEU A 7 8.65 -7.28 -5.37
N TYR A 8 7.65 -6.40 -5.41
CA TYR A 8 6.26 -6.81 -5.59
C TYR A 8 5.45 -5.69 -6.24
N LYS A 9 4.48 -6.03 -7.09
CA LYS A 9 3.59 -5.05 -7.74
C LYS A 9 2.20 -5.58 -8.00
N GLY A 10 1.22 -4.69 -8.05
CA GLY A 10 -0.16 -5.03 -8.38
C GLY A 10 -1.08 -3.83 -8.47
N LEU A 11 -2.29 -4.05 -8.96
CA LEU A 11 -3.35 -3.04 -8.94
C LEU A 11 -3.66 -2.63 -7.51
N ALA A 12 -3.76 -1.34 -7.29
CA ALA A 12 -4.11 -0.76 -6.01
C ALA A 12 -4.75 0.61 -6.17
N ASN A 13 -5.81 0.84 -5.40
CA ASN A 13 -6.45 2.15 -5.36
C ASN A 13 -6.19 2.79 -4.01
N VAL A 14 -5.79 4.06 -4.00
CA VAL A 14 -5.78 4.84 -2.75
C VAL A 14 -7.22 5.04 -2.33
N LYS A 15 -7.52 4.79 -1.06
CA LYS A 15 -8.83 5.09 -0.47
C LYS A 15 -8.72 6.40 0.31
N THR A 16 -9.40 7.42 -0.19
CA THR A 16 -9.62 8.68 0.54
C THR A 16 -11.03 8.71 1.11
N GLU A 17 -11.35 9.73 1.90
CA GLU A 17 -12.71 9.93 2.43
C GLU A 17 -13.76 10.13 1.32
N SER A 18 -13.36 10.75 0.21
CA SER A 18 -14.29 11.14 -0.85
C SER A 18 -14.28 10.21 -2.06
N LYS A 19 -13.13 9.61 -2.43
CA LYS A 19 -12.97 8.79 -3.64
C LYS A 19 -11.88 7.73 -3.51
N ALA A 20 -11.95 6.71 -4.36
CA ALA A 20 -10.82 5.82 -4.62
C ALA A 20 -10.03 6.33 -5.84
N ALA A 21 -8.72 6.56 -5.70
CA ALA A 21 -7.85 6.93 -6.82
C ALA A 21 -7.19 5.65 -7.38
N PRO A 22 -7.54 5.22 -8.60
CA PRO A 22 -7.03 3.98 -9.17
C PRO A 22 -5.56 4.08 -9.60
N GLY A 23 -4.83 2.98 -9.43
CA GLY A 23 -3.43 2.93 -9.82
C GLY A 23 -2.76 1.57 -9.59
N LYS A 24 -1.45 1.61 -9.41
CA LYS A 24 -0.61 0.46 -9.11
C LYS A 24 0.21 0.74 -7.86
N LEU A 25 0.33 -0.27 -6.99
CA LEU A 25 1.26 -0.24 -5.86
C LEU A 25 2.50 -1.04 -6.22
N TYR A 26 3.65 -0.54 -5.81
CA TYR A 26 4.96 -1.15 -5.96
C TYR A 26 5.61 -1.22 -4.59
N LEU A 27 6.19 -2.37 -4.26
CA LEU A 27 7.13 -2.54 -3.16
C LEU A 27 8.53 -2.62 -3.75
N THR A 28 9.42 -1.81 -3.21
CA THR A 28 10.86 -1.80 -3.49
C THR A 28 11.61 -2.15 -2.20
N SER A 29 12.95 -2.17 -2.25
CA SER A 29 13.78 -2.44 -1.08
C SER A 29 13.65 -1.38 0.03
N ASP A 30 13.29 -0.14 -0.32
CA ASP A 30 13.29 1.01 0.59
C ASP A 30 11.93 1.71 0.67
N SER A 31 11.02 1.52 -0.29
CA SER A 31 9.75 2.24 -0.36
C SER A 31 8.55 1.40 -0.80
N ILE A 32 7.37 1.83 -0.39
CA ILE A 32 6.06 1.51 -1.00
C ILE A 32 5.63 2.70 -1.84
N ILE A 33 5.35 2.47 -3.13
CA ILE A 33 5.03 3.53 -4.08
C ILE A 33 3.67 3.24 -4.69
N HIS A 34 2.72 4.16 -4.56
CA HIS A 34 1.51 4.18 -5.36
C HIS A 34 1.70 5.12 -6.55
N GLN A 35 1.57 4.56 -7.75
CA GLN A 35 1.50 5.32 -8.99
C GLN A 35 0.04 5.39 -9.43
N PRO A 36 -0.58 6.57 -9.43
CA PRO A 36 -1.90 6.74 -10.02
C PRO A 36 -1.91 6.45 -11.53
N ASN A 37 -3.09 6.12 -12.06
CA ASN A 37 -3.32 6.16 -13.51
C ASN A 37 -3.27 7.63 -14.02
N GLU A 38 -3.00 7.84 -15.31
CA GLU A 38 -2.72 9.14 -15.95
C GLU A 38 -3.75 10.27 -15.69
N ALA A 39 -4.96 9.93 -15.25
CA ALA A 39 -6.00 10.90 -14.89
C ALA A 39 -5.90 11.44 -13.44
N PHE A 40 -4.88 11.04 -12.68
CA PHE A 40 -4.68 11.43 -11.28
C PHE A 40 -3.19 11.73 -11.05
N ASP A 41 -2.87 12.82 -10.36
CA ASP A 41 -1.49 13.35 -10.33
C ASP A 41 -0.68 12.94 -9.09
N ASP A 42 -1.36 12.60 -7.98
CA ASP A 42 -0.68 12.42 -6.68
C ASP A 42 -0.05 11.03 -6.54
N LYS A 43 1.20 10.91 -6.98
CA LYS A 43 2.08 9.79 -6.61
C LYS A 43 2.31 9.82 -5.10
N ILE A 44 2.10 8.68 -4.45
CA ILE A 44 2.44 8.50 -3.04
C ILE A 44 3.69 7.63 -2.96
N GLU A 45 4.70 8.09 -2.22
CA GLU A 45 5.89 7.32 -1.91
C GLU A 45 6.10 7.33 -0.39
N ILE A 46 6.03 6.15 0.21
CA ILE A 46 6.20 5.92 1.64
C ILE A 46 7.52 5.18 1.81
N LYS A 47 8.47 5.75 2.56
CA LYS A 47 9.68 5.00 2.88
C LYS A 47 9.38 3.95 3.95
N LEU A 48 9.98 2.78 3.84
CA LEU A 48 9.77 1.69 4.79
C LEU A 48 10.23 2.06 6.22
N GLU A 49 11.17 3.00 6.36
CA GLU A 49 11.61 3.52 7.68
C GLU A 49 10.62 4.44 8.36
N GLU A 50 9.70 5.01 7.59
CA GLU A 50 8.66 5.90 8.11
C GLU A 50 7.45 5.11 8.62
N ILE A 51 7.36 3.81 8.32
CA ILE A 51 6.24 2.96 8.71
C ILE A 51 6.31 2.61 10.20
N ALA A 52 5.33 3.11 10.97
CA ALA A 52 5.13 2.74 12.36
C ALA A 52 4.41 1.39 12.47
N ARG A 53 3.35 1.20 11.69
CA ARG A 53 2.57 -0.05 11.66
C ARG A 53 1.85 -0.25 10.33
N PHE A 54 1.57 -1.50 10.00
CA PHE A 54 0.73 -1.84 8.85
C PHE A 54 -0.23 -2.99 9.19
N SER A 55 -1.41 -2.99 8.58
CA SER A 55 -2.39 -4.06 8.83
C SER A 55 -3.32 -4.31 7.66
N GLY A 56 -3.85 -5.54 7.60
CA GLY A 56 -4.94 -5.88 6.69
C GLY A 56 -6.28 -5.55 7.31
N LYS A 57 -7.07 -4.72 6.63
CA LYS A 57 -8.47 -4.43 6.97
C LYS A 57 -9.40 -5.01 5.91
N LYS A 58 -10.70 -4.93 6.17
CA LYS A 58 -11.70 -5.37 5.21
C LYS A 58 -12.52 -4.18 4.71
N THR A 59 -12.79 -4.09 3.41
CA THR A 59 -13.78 -3.13 2.90
C THR A 59 -15.19 -3.70 3.04
N LYS A 60 -16.14 -2.85 3.44
CA LYS A 60 -17.56 -3.15 3.31
C LYS A 60 -18.01 -2.80 1.90
N PHE A 61 -18.66 -3.72 1.21
CA PHE A 61 -19.42 -3.43 0.00
C PHE A 61 -20.90 -3.34 0.37
N PHE A 62 -21.66 -2.41 -0.24
CA PHE A 62 -23.07 -2.15 0.08
C PHE A 62 -23.88 -3.45 0.12
N GLY A 63 -24.14 -3.96 1.33
CA GLY A 63 -25.19 -4.94 1.59
C GLY A 63 -24.85 -6.41 1.83
N LEU A 64 -23.60 -6.88 2.07
CA LEU A 64 -23.30 -8.09 2.92
C LEU A 64 -21.86 -8.62 2.80
N ALA A 65 -21.11 -8.31 1.74
CA ALA A 65 -19.79 -8.89 1.51
C ALA A 65 -18.66 -8.03 2.13
N VAL A 66 -17.86 -8.66 2.98
CA VAL A 66 -16.70 -8.05 3.61
C VAL A 66 -15.44 -8.64 2.95
N LEU A 67 -14.75 -7.86 2.13
CA LEU A 67 -13.58 -8.31 1.37
C LEU A 67 -12.29 -7.94 2.09
N ALA A 68 -11.39 -8.91 2.24
CA ALA A 68 -10.06 -8.72 2.81
C ALA A 68 -9.10 -8.16 1.75
N ASN A 69 -9.25 -6.87 1.45
CA ASN A 69 -8.62 -6.20 0.32
C ASN A 69 -8.06 -4.81 0.68
N LEU A 70 -8.01 -4.40 1.94
CA LEU A 70 -7.51 -3.07 2.33
C LEU A 70 -6.21 -3.19 3.11
N ILE A 71 -5.15 -2.52 2.69
CA ILE A 71 -3.95 -2.35 3.50
C ILE A 71 -3.99 -0.96 4.10
N GLU A 72 -3.82 -0.89 5.40
CA GLU A 72 -3.64 0.35 6.14
C GLU A 72 -2.17 0.44 6.56
N ILE A 73 -1.53 1.56 6.26
CA ILE A 73 -0.15 1.89 6.62
C ILE A 73 -0.20 3.17 7.43
N GLU A 74 0.34 3.13 8.64
CA GLU A 74 0.49 4.28 9.50
C GLU A 74 1.96 4.63 9.62
N LEU A 75 2.26 5.91 9.45
CA LEU A 75 3.61 6.44 9.56
C LEU A 75 3.91 6.89 10.99
N ASN A 76 5.19 7.09 11.28
CA ASN A 76 5.69 7.55 12.58
C ASN A 76 5.14 8.92 13.00
N ASP A 77 4.71 9.75 12.06
CA ASP A 77 4.08 11.05 12.30
C ASP A 77 2.56 10.97 12.54
N GLY A 78 1.98 9.76 12.49
CA GLY A 78 0.55 9.51 12.63
C GLY A 78 -0.24 9.59 11.32
N THR A 79 0.38 9.91 10.19
CA THR A 79 -0.27 9.88 8.88
C THR A 79 -0.71 8.47 8.51
N VAL A 80 -1.93 8.31 8.00
CA VAL A 80 -2.48 7.01 7.60
C VAL A 80 -2.81 6.98 6.11
N TYR A 81 -2.25 5.99 5.42
CA TYR A 81 -2.58 5.65 4.04
C TYR A 81 -3.36 4.35 3.97
N GLN A 82 -4.40 4.34 3.13
CA GLN A 82 -5.21 3.15 2.86
C GLN A 82 -5.17 2.80 1.38
N PHE A 83 -4.82 1.55 1.08
CA PHE A 83 -4.75 1.01 -0.28
C PHE A 83 -5.69 -0.18 -0.44
N VAL A 84 -6.66 -0.08 -1.35
CA VAL A 84 -7.48 -1.22 -1.78
C VAL A 84 -6.67 -2.02 -2.79
N VAL A 85 -6.36 -3.28 -2.49
CA VAL A 85 -5.49 -4.14 -3.28
C VAL A 85 -6.13 -5.49 -3.56
N ASN A 86 -5.65 -6.16 -4.60
CA ASN A 86 -5.86 -7.60 -4.76
C ASN A 86 -4.83 -8.39 -3.93
N ARG A 87 -5.19 -9.62 -3.54
CA ARG A 87 -4.28 -10.56 -2.84
C ARG A 87 -3.63 -9.96 -1.58
N GLN A 88 -4.41 -9.28 -0.74
CA GLN A 88 -3.95 -8.60 0.49
C GLN A 88 -2.93 -9.39 1.32
N LYS A 89 -3.18 -10.68 1.58
CA LYS A 89 -2.26 -11.52 2.37
C LYS A 89 -0.85 -11.58 1.77
N LYS A 90 -0.72 -11.62 0.43
CA LYS A 90 0.59 -11.61 -0.24
C LYS A 90 1.31 -10.28 -0.07
N TRP A 91 0.57 -9.17 -0.13
CA TRP A 91 1.12 -7.85 0.15
C TRP A 91 1.64 -7.73 1.59
N LEU A 92 0.83 -8.13 2.58
CA LEU A 92 1.24 -8.10 3.98
C LEU A 92 2.50 -8.95 4.22
N GLY A 93 2.56 -10.13 3.60
CA GLY A 93 3.74 -10.99 3.65
C GLY A 93 4.98 -10.36 3.02
N ALA A 94 4.83 -9.71 1.86
CA ALA A 94 5.93 -9.04 1.17
C ALA A 94 6.48 -7.84 1.98
N ILE A 95 5.58 -7.01 2.53
CA ILE A 95 5.95 -5.86 3.39
C ILE A 95 6.64 -6.36 4.66
N SER A 96 6.07 -7.37 5.33
CA SER A 96 6.66 -7.98 6.54
C SER A 96 8.05 -8.53 6.28
N LYS A 97 8.25 -9.25 5.17
CA LYS A 97 9.56 -9.78 4.78
C LYS A 97 10.59 -8.65 4.63
N GLN A 98 10.24 -7.56 3.94
CA GLN A 98 11.16 -6.44 3.74
C GLN A 98 11.49 -5.69 5.04
N LEU A 99 10.51 -5.45 5.92
CA LEU A 99 10.78 -4.82 7.21
C LEU A 99 11.61 -5.71 8.15
N GLY A 100 11.43 -7.04 8.06
CA GLY A 100 12.22 -8.01 8.81
C GLY A 100 13.67 -8.14 8.31
N GLU A 101 13.90 -8.03 7.00
CA GLU A 101 15.26 -8.03 6.40
C GLU A 101 16.08 -6.80 6.79
N ARG A 102 15.45 -5.64 7.03
CA ARG A 102 16.13 -4.41 7.50
C ARG A 102 16.51 -4.44 8.99
N SER A 103 15.92 -5.34 9.78
CA SER A 103 16.15 -5.44 11.22
C SER A 103 17.30 -6.41 11.60
N LYS A 104 18.03 -6.92 10.61
CA LYS A 104 19.19 -7.82 10.78
C LYS A 104 20.47 -7.14 10.30
#